data_AF-A0A316U923-F1
#
_entry.id   AF-A0A316U923-F1
#
_cell.length_a   1.000
_cell.length_b   1.000
_cell.length_c   1.000
_cell.angle_alpha   90.00
_cell.angle_beta   90.00
_cell.angle_gamma   90.00
#
_symmetry.space_group_name_H-M   'P 1'
#
loop_
_entity.id
_entity.type
_entity.pdbx_description
1 polymer ?
#
loop_
_entity_poly.entity_id
_entity_poly.type
_entity_poly.pdbx_seq_one_letter_code
_entity_poly.pdbx_strand_id
1 'polypeptide(L)'
;MSPVSTSHTAMSPSSSSSSVALPSTHRDLRALPLEILDKIGYFTALAANPPSSSSSSSSSATTSYAAPPPQALRDLLLTCRHVNDHLSVSANPRLYARIFKAKFDLEPIARRYGRKATTVENLAGELRRRCVILKRIRWAVAVGQLRPEGETALSEIELKENMWLAYLMMTENDGKNLEALYWADIRSYLSLHHTQEMIRSALQPGYPPESEDRALAMHISHLLSDANLLATESKEDADEKLFVLRPYVFASHRFNGFYAPWPLRSLPIGTESPLTIAESTASASGQTLLERNRGAPVPMPAAAEGQSSTAPRATPGAPTNPFLADHTPEDRSTLVHHVGQTLTIRPPCIVHAAYHLFFGQVERNPGLVGLTAITRRHPPPGSGATGATDNNADDPALQPSTLAGPLRQLHADPMRLRSADHDRDVARLLYCHSPMRGPGLKPCFFAGIIDGAWEGRFSFFCFDSYREMLAGRMRSLYEGPFGEQPQVWKLREHFLRVDESAAFLPMSPLRTLWHFPVV
;
A
#
# COMPACT_ATOMS: atom_id res chain seq x y z
N MET A 1 70.72 23.50 29.96
CA MET A 1 71.58 24.05 31.03
C MET A 1 71.65 25.55 30.81
N SER A 2 71.14 26.32 31.76
CA SER A 2 71.06 27.81 31.81
C SER A 2 72.44 28.46 31.57
N PRO A 3 72.59 29.78 31.28
CA PRO A 3 71.95 30.95 31.91
C PRO A 3 71.64 32.08 30.86
N VAL A 4 71.16 33.31 31.13
CA VAL A 4 71.67 34.41 31.98
C VAL A 4 70.60 35.51 32.08
N SER A 5 70.68 36.20 33.20
CA SER A 5 69.84 37.19 33.84
C SER A 5 69.73 38.60 33.19
N THR A 6 68.61 39.25 33.55
CA THR A 6 68.44 40.66 34.00
C THR A 6 68.84 41.84 33.11
N SER A 7 67.86 42.72 32.86
CA SER A 7 67.94 44.13 33.29
C SER A 7 66.56 44.81 33.38
N HIS A 8 66.38 45.53 34.49
CA HIS A 8 65.27 46.43 34.83
C HIS A 8 65.22 47.66 33.91
N THR A 9 64.05 48.29 33.78
CA THR A 9 63.85 49.73 34.10
C THR A 9 62.34 50.05 34.19
N ALA A 10 61.97 50.76 35.24
CA ALA A 10 60.63 51.19 35.62
C ALA A 10 60.15 52.44 34.87
N MET A 11 58.83 52.67 34.80
CA MET A 11 58.15 53.93 35.17
C MET A 11 56.62 53.83 34.96
N SER A 12 55.89 54.04 36.05
CA SER A 12 54.44 54.35 36.16
C SER A 12 54.13 55.75 35.53
N PRO A 13 52.88 56.32 35.53
CA PRO A 13 51.62 55.91 36.16
C PRO A 13 50.30 56.20 35.37
N SER A 14 49.19 55.72 35.95
CA SER A 14 47.84 56.34 35.99
C SER A 14 47.15 56.81 34.71
N SER A 15 46.04 56.15 34.36
CA SER A 15 44.76 56.85 34.23
C SER A 15 43.60 55.87 34.42
N SER A 16 42.87 56.13 35.50
CA SER A 16 41.53 55.65 35.79
C SER A 16 40.58 55.98 34.63
N SER A 17 40.07 54.96 33.95
CA SER A 17 38.78 55.06 33.27
C SER A 17 37.81 54.14 33.99
N SER A 18 37.03 54.75 34.88
CA SER A 18 35.84 54.16 35.46
C SER A 18 34.84 53.90 34.34
N SER A 19 34.93 52.70 33.77
CA SER A 19 33.86 52.10 32.98
C SER A 19 32.70 51.85 33.93
N VAL A 20 31.70 52.72 33.90
CA VAL A 20 30.39 52.48 34.50
C VAL A 20 29.83 51.19 33.91
N ALA A 21 29.96 50.10 34.67
CA ALA A 21 29.31 48.85 34.35
C ALA A 21 27.81 49.04 34.56
N LEU A 22 27.07 49.25 33.46
CA LEU A 22 25.65 48.93 33.44
C LEU A 22 25.49 47.50 33.96
N PRO A 23 24.62 47.23 34.94
CA PRO A 23 24.38 45.85 35.36
C PRO A 23 23.73 45.15 34.18
N SER A 24 24.53 44.40 33.42
CA SER A 24 24.00 43.52 32.40
C SER A 24 23.22 42.45 33.14
N THR A 25 21.90 42.63 33.20
CA THR A 25 20.97 41.60 33.62
C THR A 25 20.92 40.52 32.54
N HIS A 26 22.06 39.91 32.21
CA HIS A 26 22.12 38.69 31.44
C HIS A 26 21.59 37.59 32.34
N ARG A 27 20.25 37.44 32.36
CA ARG A 27 19.63 36.24 32.91
C ARG A 27 20.04 35.09 32.01
N ASP A 28 20.89 34.21 32.55
CA ASP A 28 21.31 32.99 31.88
C ASP A 28 20.08 32.11 31.59
N LEU A 29 20.08 31.41 30.46
CA LEU A 29 19.04 30.44 30.11
C LEU A 29 18.88 29.38 31.21
N ARG A 30 19.98 29.06 31.91
CA ARG A 30 20.03 28.13 33.05
C ARG A 30 19.31 28.65 34.30
N ALA A 31 19.11 29.96 34.40
CA ALA A 31 18.41 30.58 35.53
C ALA A 31 16.89 30.64 35.32
N LEU A 32 16.39 30.14 34.19
CA LEU A 32 14.96 30.09 33.90
C LEU A 32 14.28 28.92 34.65
N PRO A 33 13.03 29.10 35.09
CA PRO A 33 12.22 27.98 35.60
C PRO A 33 12.08 26.86 34.56
N LEU A 34 12.00 25.61 35.03
CA LEU A 34 11.93 24.42 34.16
C LEU A 34 10.72 24.44 33.23
N GLU A 35 9.61 25.04 33.64
CA GLU A 35 8.39 25.20 32.83
C GLU A 35 8.62 26.15 31.65
N ILE A 36 9.48 27.15 31.82
CA ILE A 36 9.85 28.07 30.74
C ILE A 36 10.81 27.36 29.78
N LEU A 37 11.78 26.59 30.30
CA LEU A 37 12.65 25.76 29.48
C LEU A 37 11.86 24.72 28.67
N ASP A 38 10.84 24.08 29.24
CA ASP A 38 9.93 23.16 28.54
C ASP A 38 9.21 23.86 27.38
N LYS A 39 8.67 25.07 27.62
CA LYS A 39 8.03 25.88 26.57
C LYS A 39 9.01 26.26 25.46
N ILE A 40 10.23 26.68 25.80
CA ILE A 40 11.29 26.97 24.83
C ILE A 40 11.63 25.71 24.02
N GLY A 41 11.78 24.55 24.67
CA GLY A 41 11.99 23.27 24.01
C GLY A 41 10.85 22.93 23.04
N TYR A 42 9.60 23.17 23.44
CA TYR A 42 8.44 22.94 22.59
C TYR A 42 8.43 23.83 21.36
N PHE A 43 8.60 25.14 21.52
CA PHE A 43 8.58 26.06 20.38
C PHE A 43 9.80 25.93 19.47
N THR A 44 10.98 25.58 20.01
CA THR A 44 12.15 25.26 19.17
C THR A 44 11.92 23.99 18.35
N ALA A 45 11.23 22.98 18.89
CA ALA A 45 10.83 21.81 18.10
C ALA A 45 9.83 22.12 16.99
N LEU A 46 9.02 23.17 17.15
CA LEU A 46 8.05 23.63 16.15
C LEU A 46 8.59 24.70 15.21
N ALA A 47 9.80 25.20 15.41
CA ALA A 47 10.41 26.19 14.53
C ALA A 47 10.68 25.56 13.15
N ALA A 48 10.30 26.27 12.09
CA ALA A 48 10.58 25.84 10.73
C ALA A 48 12.11 25.78 10.52
N ASN A 49 12.59 24.70 9.90
CA ASN A 49 13.97 24.67 9.45
C ASN A 49 14.15 25.78 8.40
N PRO A 50 15.20 26.62 8.48
CA PRO A 50 15.50 27.53 7.38
C PRO A 50 15.68 26.71 6.10
N PRO A 51 15.17 27.18 4.93
CA PRO A 51 15.27 26.44 3.69
C PRO A 51 16.75 26.21 3.37
N SER A 52 17.20 24.96 3.47
CA SER A 52 18.48 24.55 2.93
C SER A 52 18.39 24.65 1.42
N SER A 53 19.27 25.46 0.83
CA SER A 53 19.43 25.66 -0.61
C SER A 53 19.62 24.33 -1.35
N SER A 54 18.53 23.79 -1.92
CA SER A 54 18.58 22.80 -2.99
C SER A 54 17.32 22.95 -3.83
N SER A 55 17.52 23.49 -5.01
CA SER A 55 16.55 23.78 -6.06
C SER A 55 15.93 22.53 -6.66
N SER A 56 14.61 22.45 -6.65
CA SER A 56 13.80 22.15 -7.84
C SER A 56 12.31 22.31 -7.54
N SER A 57 11.64 22.89 -8.53
CA SER A 57 10.33 23.51 -8.51
C SER A 57 9.17 22.52 -8.63
N SER A 58 8.14 22.68 -7.79
CA SER A 58 6.76 22.90 -8.27
C SER A 58 5.87 23.35 -7.10
N SER A 59 5.05 24.33 -7.42
CA SER A 59 4.28 25.17 -6.50
C SER A 59 2.99 24.51 -6.02
N SER A 60 2.78 24.49 -4.71
CA SER A 60 1.50 24.84 -4.08
C SER A 60 1.79 25.36 -2.68
N ALA A 61 1.27 26.54 -2.38
CA ALA A 61 1.42 27.21 -1.10
C ALA A 61 0.62 26.45 -0.03
N THR A 62 1.25 25.47 0.60
CA THR A 62 0.81 24.91 1.89
C THR A 62 1.69 25.49 2.98
N THR A 63 1.01 26.06 3.98
CA THR A 63 1.57 26.62 5.22
C THR A 63 2.73 25.77 5.72
N SER A 64 3.94 26.34 5.73
CA SER A 64 5.18 25.71 6.18
C SER A 64 5.10 25.39 7.67
N TYR A 65 4.41 24.31 8.03
CA TYR A 65 4.55 23.68 9.33
C TYR A 65 5.94 23.05 9.35
N ALA A 66 6.72 23.36 10.39
CA ALA A 66 8.08 22.90 10.56
C ALA A 66 8.20 21.40 10.35
N ALA A 67 8.75 21.01 9.21
CA ALA A 67 8.82 19.61 8.85
C ALA A 67 9.70 18.81 9.83
N PRO A 68 9.31 17.58 10.20
CA PRO A 68 10.14 16.72 11.04
C PRO A 68 11.46 16.42 10.31
N PRO A 69 12.60 16.27 11.01
CA PRO A 69 12.78 16.25 12.46
C PRO A 69 12.78 17.64 13.13
N PRO A 70 12.56 17.72 14.46
CA PRO A 70 12.76 18.95 15.23
C PRO A 70 14.26 19.25 15.42
N GLN A 71 14.93 19.73 14.36
CA GLN A 71 16.39 19.92 14.35
C GLN A 71 16.85 20.98 15.36
N ALA A 72 16.16 22.12 15.45
CA ALA A 72 16.52 23.18 16.39
C ALA A 72 16.42 22.73 17.87
N LEU A 73 15.49 21.82 18.21
CA LEU A 73 15.46 21.21 19.54
C LEU A 73 16.71 20.34 19.78
N ARG A 74 17.12 19.54 18.79
CA ARG A 74 18.37 18.76 18.89
C ARG A 74 19.56 19.68 19.11
N ASP A 75 19.66 20.78 18.36
CA ASP A 75 20.77 21.71 18.48
C ASP A 75 20.78 22.41 19.86
N LEU A 76 19.59 22.77 20.38
CA LEU A 76 19.43 23.28 21.75
C LEU A 76 19.91 22.27 22.81
N LEU A 77 19.56 20.99 22.66
CA LEU A 77 19.99 19.91 23.57
C LEU A 77 21.52 19.71 23.58
N LEU A 78 22.23 20.13 22.54
CA LEU A 78 23.69 20.04 22.43
C LEU A 78 24.42 21.25 23.02
N THR A 79 23.70 22.30 23.45
CA THR A 79 24.34 23.52 23.97
C THR A 79 24.93 23.36 25.37
N CYS A 80 24.23 22.68 26.29
CA CYS A 80 24.73 22.44 27.64
C CYS A 80 24.04 21.25 28.33
N ARG A 81 24.72 20.67 29.34
CA ARG A 81 24.22 19.52 30.11
C ARG A 81 22.90 19.82 30.83
N HIS A 82 22.79 20.98 31.49
CA HIS A 82 21.57 21.36 32.20
C HIS A 82 20.31 21.33 31.31
N VAL A 83 20.39 21.89 30.10
CA VAL A 83 19.29 21.86 29.13
C VAL A 83 19.01 20.44 28.65
N ASN A 84 20.04 19.64 28.40
CA ASN A 84 19.90 18.24 28.00
C ASN A 84 19.22 17.39 29.10
N ASP A 85 19.70 17.51 30.34
CA ASP A 85 19.21 16.78 31.50
C ASP A 85 17.73 17.06 31.79
N HIS A 86 17.22 18.24 31.39
CA HIS A 86 15.82 18.60 31.56
C HIS A 86 14.93 18.39 30.32
N LEU A 87 15.47 18.51 29.11
CA LEU A 87 14.68 18.45 27.87
C LEU A 87 14.89 17.16 27.07
N SER A 88 15.76 16.25 27.50
CA SER A 88 15.96 14.95 26.84
C SER A 88 14.69 14.10 26.86
N VAL A 89 14.58 13.17 25.89
CA VAL A 89 13.43 12.24 25.79
C VAL A 89 13.23 11.44 27.08
N SER A 90 14.32 11.00 27.70
CA SER A 90 14.29 10.24 28.95
C SER A 90 13.84 11.07 30.14
N ALA A 91 14.23 12.34 30.22
CA ALA A 91 13.88 13.20 31.34
C ALA A 91 12.49 13.82 31.21
N ASN A 92 12.06 14.15 30.00
CA ASN A 92 10.79 14.83 29.75
C ASN A 92 10.04 14.21 28.55
N PRO A 93 9.50 12.99 28.68
CA PRO A 93 8.74 12.36 27.60
C PRO A 93 7.43 13.12 27.28
N ARG A 94 6.90 13.91 28.23
CA ARG A 94 5.71 14.75 28.03
C ARG A 94 5.92 15.81 26.96
N LEU A 95 7.10 16.41 26.89
CA LEU A 95 7.49 17.36 25.84
C LEU A 95 7.39 16.70 24.46
N TYR A 96 7.97 15.50 24.29
CA TYR A 96 7.97 14.78 23.01
C TYR A 96 6.58 14.29 22.61
N ALA A 97 5.75 13.85 23.56
CA ALA A 97 4.35 13.54 23.30
C ALA A 97 3.56 14.76 22.80
N ARG A 98 3.84 15.97 23.34
CA ARG A 98 3.25 17.23 22.85
C ARG A 98 3.74 17.60 21.46
N ILE A 99 5.03 17.41 21.18
CA ILE A 99 5.61 17.63 19.85
C ILE A 99 5.00 16.67 18.83
N PHE A 100 4.79 15.40 19.19
CA PHE A 100 4.11 14.42 18.34
C PHE A 100 2.72 14.91 17.92
N LYS A 101 1.89 15.31 18.89
CA LYS A 101 0.53 15.85 18.64
C LYS A 101 0.51 17.06 17.71
N ALA A 102 1.56 17.88 17.78
CA ALA A 102 1.68 19.06 16.93
C ALA A 102 2.08 18.68 15.48
N LYS A 103 2.96 17.69 15.30
CA LYS A 103 3.56 17.34 14.00
C LYS A 103 2.92 16.17 13.25
N PHE A 104 2.14 15.33 13.93
CA PHE A 104 1.55 14.12 13.36
C PHE A 104 0.08 13.99 13.77
N ASP A 105 -0.66 13.19 13.02
CA ASP A 105 -2.08 12.92 13.27
C ASP A 105 -2.23 11.89 14.40
N LEU A 106 -2.90 12.28 15.49
CA LEU A 106 -3.09 11.44 16.69
C LEU A 106 -4.45 10.73 16.72
N GLU A 107 -5.51 11.39 16.24
CA GLU A 107 -6.88 10.87 16.30
C GLU A 107 -7.03 9.47 15.67
N PRO A 108 -6.49 9.18 14.47
CA PRO A 108 -6.54 7.83 13.92
C PRO A 108 -5.86 6.77 14.79
N ILE A 109 -4.71 7.09 15.38
CA ILE A 109 -4.00 6.19 16.30
C ILE A 109 -4.86 5.89 17.52
N ALA A 110 -5.43 6.93 18.14
CA ALA A 110 -6.28 6.81 19.31
C ALA A 110 -7.51 5.94 19.04
N ARG A 111 -8.12 6.12 17.86
CA ARG A 111 -9.33 5.41 17.42
C ARG A 111 -9.07 3.94 17.13
N ARG A 112 -7.94 3.59 16.50
CA ARG A 112 -7.63 2.22 16.05
C ARG A 112 -6.98 1.36 17.13
N TYR A 113 -6.05 1.93 17.90
CA TYR A 113 -5.19 1.18 18.83
C TYR A 113 -5.51 1.47 20.31
N GLY A 114 -6.47 2.37 20.56
CA GLY A 114 -6.98 2.69 21.88
C GLY A 114 -6.01 3.45 22.78
N ARG A 115 -6.41 3.63 24.05
CA ARG A 115 -5.70 4.47 25.03
C ARG A 115 -4.28 4.01 25.34
N LYS A 116 -3.99 2.71 25.16
CA LYS A 116 -2.65 2.15 25.38
C LYS A 116 -1.63 2.67 24.35
N ALA A 117 -2.05 2.99 23.12
CA ALA A 117 -1.17 3.58 22.12
C ALA A 117 -0.86 5.05 22.43
N THR A 118 -1.78 5.76 23.08
CA THR A 118 -1.67 7.22 23.27
C THR A 118 -1.02 7.61 24.60
N THR A 119 -0.27 6.71 25.25
CA THR A 119 0.48 7.04 26.47
C THR A 119 1.62 8.01 26.14
N VAL A 120 2.08 8.74 27.13
CA VAL A 120 3.14 9.75 26.94
C VAL A 120 4.42 9.11 26.43
N GLU A 121 4.77 7.94 26.97
CA GLU A 121 5.95 7.17 26.63
C GLU A 121 5.87 6.65 25.19
N ASN A 122 4.72 6.13 24.79
CA ASN A 122 4.52 5.60 23.45
C ASN A 122 4.54 6.69 22.38
N LEU A 123 3.91 7.84 22.63
CA LEU A 123 3.96 8.98 21.70
C LEU A 123 5.36 9.59 21.60
N ALA A 124 6.10 9.64 22.71
CA ALA A 124 7.49 10.09 22.71
C ALA A 124 8.39 9.15 21.90
N GLY A 125 8.24 7.84 22.09
CA GLY A 125 8.94 6.81 21.32
C GLY A 125 8.58 6.84 19.84
N GLU A 126 7.29 6.99 19.52
CA GLU A 126 6.80 7.05 18.13
C GLU A 126 7.30 8.29 17.41
N LEU A 127 7.37 9.46 18.07
CA LEU A 127 7.99 10.66 17.48
C LEU A 127 9.42 10.39 17.04
N ARG A 128 10.25 9.81 17.92
CA ARG A 128 11.63 9.46 17.59
C ARG A 128 11.67 8.48 16.42
N ARG A 129 10.85 7.43 16.46
CA ARG A 129 10.79 6.39 15.43
C ARG A 129 10.43 6.98 14.05
N ARG A 130 9.35 7.78 13.96
CA ARG A 130 8.94 8.44 12.71
C ARG A 130 10.04 9.35 12.18
N CYS A 131 10.65 10.18 13.02
CA CYS A 131 11.74 11.05 12.58
C CYS A 131 12.97 10.27 12.06
N VAL A 132 13.32 9.14 12.68
CA VAL A 132 14.43 8.30 12.22
C VAL A 132 14.10 7.66 10.86
N ILE A 133 12.91 7.11 10.69
CA ILE A 133 12.49 6.46 9.44
C ILE A 133 12.36 7.48 8.30
N LEU A 134 11.73 8.63 8.54
CA LEU A 134 11.61 9.69 7.53
C LEU A 134 12.98 10.20 7.07
N LYS A 135 13.95 10.30 7.98
CA LYS A 135 15.35 10.60 7.63
C LYS A 135 15.97 9.49 6.78
N ARG A 136 15.74 8.22 7.11
CA ARG A 136 16.24 7.07 6.34
C ARG A 136 15.68 7.07 4.92
N ILE A 137 14.37 7.28 4.75
CA ILE A 137 13.71 7.42 3.44
C ILE A 137 14.37 8.55 2.64
N ARG A 138 14.47 9.75 3.24
CA ARG A 138 15.07 10.92 2.55
C ARG A 138 16.54 10.70 2.18
N TRP A 139 17.30 10.05 3.05
CA TRP A 139 18.70 9.75 2.82
C TRP A 139 18.87 8.71 1.69
N ALA A 140 18.02 7.69 1.64
CA ALA A 140 18.01 6.70 0.57
C ALA A 140 17.75 7.34 -0.81
N VAL A 141 16.84 8.33 -0.86
CA VAL A 141 16.62 9.15 -2.06
C VAL A 141 17.86 9.97 -2.41
N ALA A 142 18.47 10.65 -1.44
CA ALA A 142 19.65 11.48 -1.67
C ALA A 142 20.87 10.69 -2.19
N VAL A 143 21.03 9.44 -1.74
CA VAL A 143 22.09 8.52 -2.20
C VAL A 143 21.69 7.77 -3.48
N GLY A 144 20.39 7.72 -3.81
CA GLY A 144 19.87 6.95 -4.94
C GLY A 144 19.93 5.44 -4.72
N GLN A 145 19.87 4.97 -3.46
CA GLN A 145 19.92 3.55 -3.10
C GLN A 145 18.92 3.21 -2.02
N LEU A 146 18.06 2.21 -2.25
CA LEU A 146 17.11 1.70 -1.24
C LEU A 146 17.83 1.00 -0.09
N ARG A 147 18.93 0.30 -0.42
CA ARG A 147 19.73 -0.54 0.47
C ARG A 147 21.19 -0.12 0.38
N PRO A 148 21.64 0.80 1.24
CA PRO A 148 22.94 1.45 1.07
C PRO A 148 24.10 0.53 1.46
N GLU A 149 23.84 -0.40 2.36
CA GLU A 149 24.76 -1.45 2.80
C GLU A 149 24.67 -2.72 1.92
N GLY A 150 23.99 -2.64 0.76
CA GLY A 150 23.75 -3.77 -0.12
C GLY A 150 22.60 -4.69 0.33
N GLU A 151 22.43 -5.83 -0.34
CA GLU A 151 21.36 -6.80 -0.09
C GLU A 151 21.65 -7.67 1.16
N THR A 152 21.54 -7.06 2.35
CA THR A 152 21.70 -7.75 3.64
C THR A 152 20.35 -7.99 4.32
N ALA A 153 20.26 -8.97 5.22
CA ALA A 153 19.04 -9.21 5.99
C ALA A 153 18.60 -7.96 6.81
N LEU A 154 19.56 -7.19 7.32
CA LEU A 154 19.27 -5.93 8.02
C LEU A 154 18.65 -4.89 7.08
N SER A 155 19.22 -4.71 5.89
CA SER A 155 18.67 -3.77 4.89
C SER A 155 17.26 -4.12 4.43
N GLU A 156 16.91 -5.42 4.39
CA GLU A 156 15.55 -5.87 4.08
C GLU A 156 14.58 -5.52 5.21
N ILE A 157 14.99 -5.71 6.47
CA ILE A 157 14.21 -5.30 7.64
C ILE A 157 13.98 -3.79 7.63
N GLU A 158 15.01 -3.00 7.32
CA GLU A 158 14.88 -1.54 7.24
C GLU A 158 13.95 -1.09 6.11
N LEU A 159 14.06 -1.69 4.91
CA LEU A 159 13.16 -1.41 3.80
C LEU A 159 11.69 -1.68 4.19
N LYS A 160 11.43 -2.85 4.80
CA LYS A 160 10.09 -3.21 5.27
C LYS A 160 9.62 -2.24 6.36
N GLU A 161 10.48 -1.85 7.30
CA GLU A 161 10.15 -0.89 8.33
C GLU A 161 9.76 0.48 7.75
N ASN A 162 10.52 0.96 6.76
CA ASN A 162 10.28 2.22 6.07
C ASN A 162 8.93 2.19 5.34
N MET A 163 8.66 1.13 4.57
CA MET A 163 7.42 0.96 3.82
C MET A 163 6.19 0.81 4.73
N TRP A 164 6.30 0.02 5.80
CA TRP A 164 5.22 -0.13 6.78
C TRP A 164 4.88 1.18 7.46
N LEU A 165 5.89 1.95 7.90
CA LEU A 165 5.62 3.25 8.50
C LEU A 165 4.96 4.19 7.48
N ALA A 166 5.48 4.27 6.26
CA ALA A 166 4.91 5.14 5.23
C ALA A 166 3.46 4.79 4.93
N TYR A 167 3.15 3.50 4.77
CA TYR A 167 1.78 3.03 4.57
C TYR A 167 0.86 3.36 5.75
N LEU A 168 1.29 3.08 6.98
CA LEU A 168 0.50 3.41 8.17
C LEU A 168 0.26 4.92 8.26
N MET A 169 1.29 5.74 8.05
CA MET A 169 1.17 7.20 8.02
C MET A 169 0.18 7.70 6.96
N MET A 170 0.14 7.08 5.77
CA MET A 170 -0.85 7.39 4.73
C MET A 170 -2.27 7.04 5.18
N THR A 171 -2.50 5.85 5.73
CA THR A 171 -3.83 5.45 6.20
C THR A 171 -4.29 6.24 7.42
N GLU A 172 -3.36 6.81 8.20
CA GLU A 172 -3.60 7.65 9.36
C GLU A 172 -3.65 9.14 9.01
N ASN A 173 -3.57 9.50 7.74
CA ASN A 173 -3.45 10.89 7.35
C ASN A 173 -4.78 11.63 7.51
N ASP A 174 -4.74 12.70 8.30
CA ASP A 174 -5.77 13.74 8.35
C ASP A 174 -5.16 15.13 8.00
N GLY A 175 -3.95 15.13 7.42
CA GLY A 175 -3.26 16.29 6.86
C GLY A 175 -1.78 16.32 7.21
N LYS A 176 -1.42 16.08 8.48
CA LYS A 176 -0.05 16.27 8.98
C LYS A 176 0.89 15.16 8.54
N ASN A 177 0.41 13.92 8.54
CA ASN A 177 1.27 12.77 8.19
C ASN A 177 1.75 12.85 6.74
N LEU A 178 0.89 13.29 5.82
CA LEU A 178 1.24 13.47 4.41
C LEU A 178 2.29 14.57 4.22
N GLU A 179 2.19 15.70 4.92
CA GLU A 179 3.21 16.76 4.88
C GLU A 179 4.59 16.22 5.33
N ALA A 180 4.62 15.39 6.38
CA ALA A 180 5.84 14.75 6.85
C ALA A 180 6.42 13.76 5.83
N LEU A 181 5.58 13.02 5.11
CA LEU A 181 6.00 12.12 4.03
C LEU A 181 6.54 12.89 2.82
N TYR A 182 5.95 14.03 2.46
CA TYR A 182 6.50 14.90 1.41
C TYR A 182 7.86 15.49 1.79
N TRP A 183 8.07 15.85 3.06
CA TRP A 183 9.41 16.26 3.51
C TRP A 183 10.45 15.14 3.36
N ALA A 184 10.05 13.89 3.52
CA ALA A 184 10.93 12.73 3.35
C ALA A 184 11.14 12.35 1.88
N ASP A 185 10.48 13.04 0.94
CA ASP A 185 10.45 12.72 -0.48
C ASP A 185 9.97 11.29 -0.79
N ILE A 186 8.79 10.95 -0.24
CA ILE A 186 8.18 9.63 -0.44
C ILE A 186 7.95 9.29 -1.92
N ARG A 187 7.71 10.28 -2.79
CA ARG A 187 7.48 10.05 -4.23
C ARG A 187 8.75 9.55 -4.90
N SER A 188 9.89 10.21 -4.68
CA SER A 188 11.18 9.75 -5.21
C SER A 188 11.60 8.41 -4.60
N TYR A 189 11.27 8.16 -3.33
CA TYR A 189 11.53 6.87 -2.70
C TYR A 189 10.76 5.71 -3.36
N LEU A 190 9.48 5.93 -3.70
CA LEU A 190 8.68 4.96 -4.46
C LEU A 190 9.18 4.79 -5.89
N SER A 191 9.62 5.87 -6.54
CA SER A 191 10.27 5.79 -7.86
C SER A 191 11.54 4.93 -7.79
N LEU A 192 12.33 5.08 -6.73
CA LEU A 192 13.53 4.28 -6.52
C LEU A 192 13.19 2.80 -6.31
N HIS A 193 12.15 2.51 -5.51
CA HIS A 193 11.60 1.16 -5.33
C HIS A 193 11.11 0.56 -6.65
N HIS A 194 10.40 1.34 -7.46
CA HIS A 194 9.96 0.93 -8.77
C HIS A 194 11.14 0.50 -9.65
N THR A 195 12.14 1.37 -9.79
CA THR A 195 13.29 1.10 -10.68
C THR A 195 14.16 -0.06 -10.18
N GLN A 196 14.48 -0.10 -8.88
CA GLN A 196 15.45 -1.07 -8.34
C GLN A 196 14.83 -2.45 -8.05
N GLU A 197 13.55 -2.50 -7.66
CA GLU A 197 12.87 -3.74 -7.26
C GLU A 197 11.84 -4.20 -8.29
N MET A 198 10.89 -3.33 -8.66
CA MET A 198 9.74 -3.72 -9.46
C MET A 198 10.11 -4.05 -10.91
N ILE A 199 10.82 -3.15 -11.59
CA ILE A 199 11.27 -3.35 -12.98
C ILE A 199 12.23 -4.54 -13.04
N ARG A 200 13.25 -4.57 -12.16
CA ARG A 200 14.23 -5.66 -12.10
C ARG A 200 13.56 -7.02 -11.96
N SER A 201 12.48 -7.09 -11.18
CA SER A 201 11.68 -8.31 -11.01
C SER A 201 10.80 -8.65 -12.20
N ALA A 202 10.22 -7.66 -12.89
CA ALA A 202 9.38 -7.90 -14.07
C ALA A 202 10.19 -8.45 -15.26
N LEU A 203 11.49 -8.16 -15.29
CA LEU A 203 12.43 -8.67 -16.29
C LEU A 203 12.89 -10.12 -16.03
N GLN A 204 12.64 -10.67 -14.83
CA GLN A 204 13.01 -12.05 -14.53
C GLN A 204 12.00 -13.04 -15.13
N PRO A 205 12.45 -14.23 -15.61
CA PRO A 205 11.54 -15.27 -16.06
C PRO A 205 10.55 -15.71 -14.96
N GLY A 206 9.27 -15.83 -15.32
CA GLY A 206 8.21 -16.29 -14.43
C GLY A 206 7.35 -15.16 -13.87
N TYR A 207 6.57 -15.47 -12.84
CA TYR A 207 5.75 -14.48 -12.15
C TYR A 207 6.58 -13.67 -11.16
N PRO A 208 6.38 -12.36 -11.06
CA PRO A 208 7.07 -11.57 -10.05
C PRO A 208 6.62 -12.01 -8.65
N PRO A 209 7.50 -12.05 -7.64
CA PRO A 209 7.11 -12.40 -6.29
C PRO A 209 6.08 -11.42 -5.71
N GLU A 210 5.23 -11.98 -4.86
CA GLU A 210 4.30 -11.27 -4.00
C GLU A 210 4.98 -11.06 -2.64
N SER A 211 5.67 -9.92 -2.49
CA SER A 211 6.38 -9.55 -1.27
C SER A 211 5.74 -8.34 -0.58
N GLU A 212 6.00 -8.21 0.73
CA GLU A 212 5.41 -7.17 1.58
C GLU A 212 5.74 -5.75 1.07
N ASP A 213 7.00 -5.53 0.70
CA ASP A 213 7.51 -4.23 0.25
C ASP A 213 6.79 -3.78 -1.04
N ARG A 214 6.50 -4.69 -1.96
CA ARG A 214 5.80 -4.40 -3.22
C ARG A 214 4.33 -4.10 -2.99
N ALA A 215 3.69 -4.89 -2.12
CA ALA A 215 2.31 -4.64 -1.72
C ALA A 215 2.17 -3.24 -1.11
N LEU A 216 3.04 -2.90 -0.17
CA LEU A 216 3.05 -1.58 0.47
C LEU A 216 3.37 -0.47 -0.54
N ALA A 217 4.40 -0.63 -1.38
CA ALA A 217 4.79 0.37 -2.36
C ALA A 217 3.68 0.67 -3.38
N MET A 218 2.98 -0.35 -3.89
CA MET A 218 1.83 -0.13 -4.79
C MET A 218 0.68 0.56 -4.08
N HIS A 219 0.35 0.17 -2.85
CA HIS A 219 -0.72 0.80 -2.09
C HIS A 219 -0.40 2.27 -1.78
N ILE A 220 0.83 2.59 -1.35
CA ILE A 220 1.26 3.97 -1.13
C ILE A 220 1.22 4.75 -2.44
N SER A 221 1.68 4.16 -3.55
CA SER A 221 1.63 4.80 -4.88
C SER A 221 0.20 5.12 -5.31
N HIS A 222 -0.73 4.19 -5.09
CA HIS A 222 -2.16 4.42 -5.34
C HIS A 222 -2.71 5.56 -4.49
N LEU A 223 -2.43 5.56 -3.19
CA LEU A 223 -2.89 6.62 -2.28
C LEU A 223 -2.28 8.00 -2.59
N LEU A 224 -1.13 8.05 -3.26
CA LEU A 224 -0.46 9.27 -3.72
C LEU A 224 -0.80 9.68 -5.17
N SER A 225 -1.62 8.89 -5.85
CA SER A 225 -2.04 9.14 -7.23
C SER A 225 -3.26 10.07 -7.24
N ASP A 226 -3.17 11.17 -7.98
CA ASP A 226 -4.28 12.12 -8.18
C ASP A 226 -4.60 12.27 -9.67
N ALA A 227 -5.71 12.95 -9.98
CA ALA A 227 -6.15 13.30 -11.34
C ALA A 227 -5.04 13.87 -12.22
N ASN A 228 -4.31 14.82 -11.66
CA ASN A 228 -3.36 15.64 -12.40
C ASN A 228 -2.08 14.88 -12.71
N LEU A 229 -1.55 14.10 -11.76
CA LEU A 229 -0.30 13.39 -11.93
C LEU A 229 -0.35 12.39 -13.09
N LEU A 230 -1.42 11.59 -13.21
CA LEU A 230 -1.53 10.64 -14.34
C LEU A 230 -1.81 11.36 -15.67
N ALA A 231 -2.32 12.60 -15.65
CA ALA A 231 -2.54 13.40 -16.86
C ALA A 231 -1.25 14.05 -17.37
N THR A 232 -0.31 14.34 -16.47
CA THR A 232 1.01 14.92 -16.80
C THR A 232 2.09 13.87 -17.06
N GLU A 233 1.78 12.60 -16.81
CA GLU A 233 2.71 11.49 -16.99
C GLU A 233 3.07 11.27 -18.47
N SER A 234 4.34 10.94 -18.74
CA SER A 234 4.78 10.63 -20.09
C SER A 234 4.21 9.30 -20.57
N LYS A 235 4.12 9.11 -21.89
CA LYS A 235 3.63 7.84 -22.44
C LYS A 235 4.58 6.69 -22.07
N GLU A 236 5.88 6.94 -22.12
CA GLU A 236 6.92 5.97 -21.81
C GLU A 236 6.83 5.49 -20.35
N ASP A 237 6.69 6.40 -19.40
CA ASP A 237 6.54 6.07 -17.98
C ASP A 237 5.27 5.24 -17.73
N ALA A 238 4.18 5.61 -18.42
CA ALA A 238 2.91 4.93 -18.29
C ALA A 238 2.95 3.51 -18.90
N ASP A 239 3.56 3.32 -20.07
CA ASP A 239 3.77 2.01 -20.69
C ASP A 239 4.64 1.10 -19.79
N GLU A 240 5.69 1.66 -19.16
CA GLU A 240 6.55 0.94 -18.21
C GLU A 240 5.77 0.48 -16.96
N LYS A 241 4.98 1.38 -16.35
CA LYS A 241 4.16 1.03 -15.18
C LYS A 241 3.12 -0.04 -15.53
N LEU A 242 2.46 0.09 -16.68
CA LEU A 242 1.52 -0.93 -17.14
C LEU A 242 2.23 -2.28 -17.29
N PHE A 243 3.40 -2.32 -17.94
CA PHE A 243 4.20 -3.54 -18.07
C PHE A 243 4.46 -4.22 -16.72
N VAL A 244 4.88 -3.46 -15.71
CA VAL A 244 5.15 -3.94 -14.34
C VAL A 244 3.87 -4.47 -13.64
N LEU A 245 2.73 -3.82 -13.86
CA LEU A 245 1.47 -4.14 -13.16
C LEU A 245 0.71 -5.33 -13.76
N ARG A 246 0.85 -5.60 -15.07
CA ARG A 246 0.08 -6.61 -15.80
C ARG A 246 0.07 -8.00 -15.14
N PRO A 247 1.19 -8.55 -14.63
CA PRO A 247 1.15 -9.86 -13.99
C PRO A 247 0.20 -9.91 -12.79
N TYR A 248 0.20 -8.88 -11.96
CA TYR A 248 -0.64 -8.78 -10.78
C TYR A 248 -2.13 -8.63 -11.12
N VAL A 249 -2.43 -8.05 -12.27
CA VAL A 249 -3.81 -7.82 -12.76
C VAL A 249 -4.39 -9.07 -13.40
N PHE A 250 -3.65 -9.70 -14.32
CA PHE A 250 -4.19 -10.75 -15.20
C PHE A 250 -3.87 -12.18 -14.75
N ALA A 251 -2.87 -12.40 -13.90
CA ALA A 251 -2.56 -13.73 -13.36
C ALA A 251 -3.33 -14.01 -12.05
N SER A 252 -4.65 -13.93 -12.08
CA SER A 252 -5.53 -14.11 -10.91
C SER A 252 -5.47 -15.51 -10.28
N HIS A 253 -5.06 -16.52 -11.05
CA HIS A 253 -4.76 -17.86 -10.51
C HIS A 253 -3.52 -17.86 -9.61
N ARG A 254 -2.59 -16.92 -9.80
CA ARG A 254 -1.34 -16.81 -9.05
C ARG A 254 -1.41 -15.80 -7.92
N PHE A 255 -2.05 -14.66 -8.13
CA PHE A 255 -2.14 -13.58 -7.15
C PHE A 255 -3.55 -13.50 -6.55
N ASN A 256 -3.66 -13.89 -5.28
CA ASN A 256 -4.94 -13.94 -4.58
C ASN A 256 -5.43 -12.55 -4.19
N GLY A 257 -6.62 -12.16 -4.64
CA GLY A 257 -7.30 -10.92 -4.24
C GLY A 257 -8.03 -11.00 -2.90
N PHE A 258 -7.79 -12.06 -2.11
CA PHE A 258 -8.56 -12.39 -0.89
C PHE A 258 -7.64 -12.71 0.28
N TYR A 259 -8.15 -12.56 1.50
CA TYR A 259 -7.40 -12.80 2.75
C TYR A 259 -7.34 -14.29 3.14
N ALA A 260 -8.25 -15.08 2.58
CA ALA A 260 -8.30 -16.53 2.69
C ALA A 260 -8.82 -17.10 1.36
N PRO A 261 -8.45 -18.36 1.02
CA PRO A 261 -9.00 -19.04 -0.15
C PRO A 261 -10.53 -19.06 -0.14
N TRP A 262 -11.14 -18.61 -1.23
CA TRP A 262 -12.60 -18.53 -1.39
C TRP A 262 -13.36 -19.88 -1.24
N PRO A 263 -12.77 -21.08 -1.47
CA PRO A 263 -13.47 -22.34 -1.23
C PRO A 263 -13.72 -22.62 0.27
N LEU A 264 -12.98 -21.95 1.16
CA LEU A 264 -13.10 -22.14 2.60
C LEU A 264 -14.26 -21.31 3.16
N ARG A 265 -15.29 -22.01 3.64
CA ARG A 265 -16.50 -21.36 4.20
C ARG A 265 -16.39 -21.05 5.69
N SER A 266 -15.49 -21.72 6.40
CA SER A 266 -15.32 -21.59 7.84
C SER A 266 -13.86 -21.30 8.17
N LEU A 267 -13.65 -20.24 8.93
CA LEU A 267 -12.35 -19.81 9.46
C LEU A 267 -12.51 -19.51 10.96
N PRO A 268 -11.47 -19.69 11.79
CA PRO A 268 -10.15 -20.22 11.43
C PRO A 268 -10.20 -21.70 11.04
N ILE A 269 -9.29 -22.13 10.15
CA ILE A 269 -9.12 -23.55 9.84
C ILE A 269 -8.56 -24.20 11.10
N GLY A 270 -9.36 -25.06 11.75
CA GLY A 270 -8.94 -25.74 12.97
C GLY A 270 -7.60 -26.46 12.76
N THR A 271 -6.73 -26.41 13.75
CA THR A 271 -5.50 -27.22 13.82
C THR A 271 -5.82 -28.69 14.10
N GLU A 272 -6.75 -29.29 13.36
CA GLU A 272 -6.76 -30.74 13.23
C GLU A 272 -5.74 -31.10 12.15
N SER A 273 -4.83 -32.02 12.46
CA SER A 273 -3.67 -32.37 11.64
C SER A 273 -3.97 -32.45 10.13
N PRO A 274 -3.04 -32.06 9.23
CA PRO A 274 -3.25 -32.01 7.78
C PRO A 274 -3.43 -33.36 7.06
N LEU A 275 -3.87 -34.42 7.76
CA LEU A 275 -4.07 -35.74 7.20
C LEU A 275 -5.54 -36.10 6.92
N THR A 276 -6.51 -35.20 7.13
CA THR A 276 -7.94 -35.59 6.99
C THR A 276 -8.77 -34.67 6.08
N ILE A 277 -8.20 -33.61 5.50
CA ILE A 277 -8.95 -32.73 4.58
C ILE A 277 -8.80 -33.14 3.10
N ALA A 278 -7.70 -33.83 2.75
CA ALA A 278 -7.45 -34.30 1.38
C ALA A 278 -8.40 -35.42 0.91
N GLU A 279 -9.06 -36.14 1.82
CA GLU A 279 -9.99 -37.22 1.46
C GLU A 279 -11.43 -36.73 1.21
N SER A 280 -11.80 -35.53 1.68
CA SER A 280 -13.18 -35.03 1.50
C SER A 280 -13.43 -34.40 0.12
N THR A 281 -12.39 -33.90 -0.56
CA THR A 281 -12.51 -33.34 -1.92
C THR A 281 -12.29 -34.38 -3.03
N ALA A 282 -11.70 -35.53 -2.72
CA ALA A 282 -11.49 -36.62 -3.69
C ALA A 282 -12.71 -37.54 -3.85
N SER A 283 -13.64 -37.57 -2.88
CA SER A 283 -14.80 -38.48 -2.91
C SER A 283 -16.04 -37.93 -3.66
N ALA A 284 -16.02 -36.67 -4.10
CA ALA A 284 -17.15 -36.07 -4.83
C ALA A 284 -17.06 -36.24 -6.36
N SER A 285 -16.00 -36.86 -6.89
CA SER A 285 -15.75 -37.00 -8.32
C SER A 285 -15.54 -38.48 -8.69
N GLY A 286 -16.59 -39.29 -8.59
CA GLY A 286 -16.53 -40.64 -9.14
C GLY A 286 -17.57 -41.60 -8.58
N GLN A 287 -18.82 -41.50 -9.04
CA GLN A 287 -19.74 -42.64 -9.04
C GLN A 287 -20.97 -42.38 -9.92
N THR A 288 -20.93 -42.93 -11.15
CA THR A 288 -22.01 -43.49 -12.00
C THR A 288 -21.30 -43.88 -13.31
N LEU A 289 -21.39 -45.05 -13.93
CA LEU A 289 -22.36 -46.14 -13.91
C LEU A 289 -21.67 -47.39 -14.50
N LEU A 290 -21.86 -48.56 -13.90
CA LEU A 290 -21.39 -49.85 -14.41
C LEU A 290 -22.49 -50.52 -15.27
N GLU A 291 -22.03 -51.30 -16.26
CA GLU A 291 -22.72 -52.35 -17.04
C GLU A 291 -23.53 -51.95 -18.28
N ARG A 292 -23.05 -52.36 -19.48
CA ARG A 292 -23.40 -53.65 -20.13
C ARG A 292 -23.07 -53.62 -21.64
N ASN A 293 -22.03 -54.34 -22.10
CA ASN A 293 -22.17 -55.42 -23.10
C ASN A 293 -20.84 -56.02 -23.62
N ARG A 294 -20.92 -57.34 -23.76
CA ARG A 294 -19.99 -58.39 -24.22
C ARG A 294 -19.35 -58.21 -25.60
N GLY A 295 -18.13 -58.75 -25.74
CA GLY A 295 -17.58 -59.27 -27.00
C GLY A 295 -16.05 -59.35 -27.01
N ALA A 296 -15.48 -60.56 -26.96
CA ALA A 296 -14.05 -60.86 -27.17
C ALA A 296 -13.94 -61.89 -28.33
N PRO A 297 -12.76 -62.35 -28.82
CA PRO A 297 -11.35 -61.91 -28.67
C PRO A 297 -10.55 -61.92 -30.02
N VAL A 298 -9.21 -62.11 -29.93
CA VAL A 298 -8.13 -62.60 -30.86
C VAL A 298 -7.10 -61.56 -31.42
N PRO A 299 -5.81 -61.91 -31.75
CA PRO A 299 -4.64 -61.88 -30.84
C PRO A 299 -3.34 -61.17 -31.38
N MET A 300 -2.38 -60.94 -30.47
CA MET A 300 -0.88 -60.79 -30.49
C MET A 300 -0.05 -61.06 -31.79
N PRO A 301 1.24 -60.62 -31.95
CA PRO A 301 2.32 -60.48 -30.92
C PRO A 301 3.25 -59.23 -31.03
N ALA A 302 3.74 -58.67 -29.91
CA ALA A 302 5.00 -58.93 -29.17
C ALA A 302 6.30 -58.36 -29.78
N ALA A 303 6.88 -57.40 -29.07
CA ALA A 303 8.33 -57.29 -28.84
C ALA A 303 8.57 -56.71 -27.44
N ALA A 304 9.21 -57.52 -26.58
CA ALA A 304 9.78 -57.16 -25.28
C ALA A 304 10.97 -56.19 -25.48
N GLU A 305 11.51 -55.44 -24.52
CA GLU A 305 11.89 -55.66 -23.12
C GLU A 305 12.01 -54.25 -22.49
N GLY A 306 11.90 -53.92 -21.21
CA GLY A 306 11.81 -54.63 -19.94
C GLY A 306 12.19 -53.58 -18.88
N GLN A 307 11.31 -53.24 -17.94
CA GLN A 307 11.68 -52.49 -16.73
C GLN A 307 10.62 -52.69 -15.66
N SER A 308 11.04 -53.36 -14.59
CA SER A 308 10.27 -53.69 -13.41
C SER A 308 9.94 -52.44 -12.61
N SER A 309 8.67 -52.38 -12.24
CA SER A 309 8.04 -51.42 -11.36
C SER A 309 8.59 -51.48 -9.93
N THR A 310 9.12 -50.35 -9.44
CA THR A 310 8.98 -49.96 -8.04
C THR A 310 8.41 -48.54 -8.04
N ALA A 311 7.16 -48.42 -7.58
CA ALA A 311 6.50 -47.13 -7.45
C ALA A 311 7.20 -46.31 -6.35
N PRO A 312 7.67 -45.08 -6.62
CA PRO A 312 8.13 -44.22 -5.55
C PRO A 312 6.91 -43.61 -4.86
N ARG A 313 6.75 -44.02 -3.61
CA ARG A 313 6.06 -43.32 -2.52
C ARG A 313 6.16 -41.79 -2.69
N ALA A 314 5.01 -41.13 -2.84
CA ALA A 314 4.92 -39.69 -2.98
C ALA A 314 5.61 -38.96 -1.81
N THR A 315 6.60 -38.14 -2.15
CA THR A 315 7.23 -37.16 -1.25
C THR A 315 6.31 -35.93 -1.11
N PRO A 316 6.17 -35.33 0.08
CA PRO A 316 5.55 -34.02 0.22
C PRO A 316 6.53 -32.97 -0.37
N GLY A 317 6.17 -32.41 -1.53
CA GLY A 317 7.00 -31.41 -2.21
C GLY A 317 7.10 -31.54 -3.74
N ALA A 318 6.13 -32.16 -4.42
CA ALA A 318 6.05 -32.02 -5.87
C ALA A 318 5.84 -30.54 -6.24
N PRO A 319 6.56 -30.00 -7.26
CA PRO A 319 6.32 -28.63 -7.70
C PRO A 319 4.91 -28.56 -8.27
N THR A 320 3.99 -27.96 -7.52
CA THR A 320 2.69 -27.54 -8.04
C THR A 320 2.96 -26.75 -9.31
N ASN A 321 2.35 -27.15 -10.42
CA ASN A 321 2.47 -26.42 -11.68
C ASN A 321 2.18 -24.93 -11.38
N PRO A 322 3.13 -23.99 -11.60
CA PRO A 322 2.99 -22.60 -11.17
C PRO A 322 1.86 -21.86 -11.90
N PHE A 323 1.26 -22.50 -12.90
CA PHE A 323 0.13 -22.03 -13.68
C PHE A 323 -1.22 -22.59 -13.20
N LEU A 324 -1.25 -23.42 -12.16
CA LEU A 324 -2.50 -23.83 -11.51
C LEU A 324 -2.81 -22.90 -10.32
N ALA A 325 -4.11 -22.69 -10.08
CA ALA A 325 -4.54 -21.89 -8.95
C ALA A 325 -4.18 -22.57 -7.63
N ASP A 326 -3.33 -21.92 -6.84
CA ASP A 326 -2.99 -22.38 -5.51
C ASP A 326 -3.98 -21.79 -4.50
N HIS A 327 -4.84 -22.67 -3.97
CA HIS A 327 -5.81 -22.35 -2.93
C HIS A 327 -5.38 -22.88 -1.57
N THR A 328 -4.10 -23.26 -1.41
CA THR A 328 -3.58 -23.60 -0.10
C THR A 328 -3.62 -22.34 0.80
N PRO A 329 -4.19 -22.45 2.00
CA PRO A 329 -4.28 -21.31 2.91
C PRO A 329 -2.88 -20.95 3.45
N GLU A 330 -2.44 -19.73 3.18
CA GLU A 330 -1.15 -19.20 3.61
C GLU A 330 -1.30 -18.23 4.79
N ASP A 331 -0.45 -18.37 5.80
CA ASP A 331 -0.26 -17.35 6.82
C ASP A 331 0.70 -16.27 6.29
N ARG A 332 0.18 -15.08 6.05
CA ARG A 332 0.96 -13.91 5.62
C ARG A 332 0.97 -12.81 6.67
N SER A 333 0.77 -13.18 7.94
CA SER A 333 0.88 -12.24 9.04
C SER A 333 2.32 -11.88 9.32
N THR A 334 2.54 -10.62 9.68
CA THR A 334 3.83 -10.01 9.95
C THR A 334 3.74 -9.25 11.27
N LEU A 335 4.90 -9.05 11.91
CA LEU A 335 4.99 -8.30 13.16
C LEU A 335 5.48 -6.88 12.86
N VAL A 336 4.66 -5.90 13.19
CA VAL A 336 4.97 -4.48 12.97
C VAL A 336 4.94 -3.74 14.30
N HIS A 337 6.05 -3.09 14.65
CA HIS A 337 6.07 -2.20 15.81
C HIS A 337 5.45 -0.85 15.45
N HIS A 338 4.41 -0.44 16.18
CA HIS A 338 3.69 0.79 15.92
C HIS A 338 3.12 1.36 17.22
N VAL A 339 3.48 2.61 17.53
CA VAL A 339 3.01 3.38 18.70
C VAL A 339 3.15 2.62 20.03
N GLY A 340 4.33 2.02 20.23
CA GLY A 340 4.69 1.28 21.45
C GLY A 340 4.01 -0.09 21.58
N GLN A 341 3.43 -0.61 20.51
CA GLN A 341 2.82 -1.93 20.45
C GLN A 341 3.43 -2.76 19.32
N THR A 342 3.48 -4.07 19.49
CA THR A 342 3.77 -5.02 18.41
C THR A 342 2.46 -5.55 17.86
N LEU A 343 2.13 -5.16 16.63
CA LEU A 343 0.93 -5.55 15.93
C LEU A 343 1.19 -6.81 15.10
N THR A 344 0.33 -7.80 15.21
CA THR A 344 0.22 -8.86 14.20
C THR A 344 -0.73 -8.38 13.12
N ILE A 345 -0.20 -8.12 11.93
CA ILE A 345 -0.92 -7.50 10.82
C ILE A 345 -0.58 -8.22 9.53
N ARG A 346 -1.48 -8.20 8.54
CA ARG A 346 -1.17 -8.68 7.20
C ARG A 346 -0.89 -7.50 6.26
N PRO A 347 0.11 -7.59 5.36
CA PRO A 347 0.26 -6.64 4.27
C PRO A 347 -1.05 -6.51 3.47
N PRO A 348 -1.38 -5.32 2.95
CA PRO A 348 -2.55 -5.17 2.10
C PRO A 348 -2.42 -6.02 0.83
N CYS A 349 -3.54 -6.51 0.29
CA CYS A 349 -3.51 -7.35 -0.92
C CYS A 349 -2.92 -6.57 -2.10
N ILE A 350 -1.79 -7.04 -2.65
CA ILE A 350 -1.06 -6.37 -3.73
C ILE A 350 -1.95 -6.13 -4.96
N VAL A 351 -2.82 -7.11 -5.26
CA VAL A 351 -3.72 -7.10 -6.41
C VAL A 351 -4.70 -5.93 -6.36
N HIS A 352 -5.15 -5.52 -5.16
CA HIS A 352 -6.08 -4.40 -5.02
C HIS A 352 -5.45 -3.09 -5.52
N ALA A 353 -4.22 -2.80 -5.09
CA ALA A 353 -3.51 -1.63 -5.57
C ALA A 353 -3.11 -1.75 -7.04
N ALA A 354 -2.74 -2.96 -7.50
CA ALA A 354 -2.44 -3.20 -8.91
C ALA A 354 -3.64 -2.88 -9.81
N TYR A 355 -4.85 -3.29 -9.43
CA TYR A 355 -6.07 -2.92 -10.17
C TYR A 355 -6.31 -1.41 -10.19
N HIS A 356 -6.20 -0.74 -9.04
CA HIS A 356 -6.43 0.70 -8.97
C HIS A 356 -5.41 1.50 -9.81
N LEU A 357 -4.13 1.11 -9.76
CA LEU A 357 -3.08 1.76 -10.54
C LEU A 357 -3.25 1.48 -12.04
N PHE A 358 -3.45 0.20 -12.41
CA PHE A 358 -3.55 -0.20 -13.81
C PHE A 358 -4.78 0.42 -14.49
N PHE A 359 -5.98 0.23 -13.93
CA PHE A 359 -7.19 0.76 -14.54
C PHE A 359 -7.30 2.27 -14.42
N GLY A 360 -6.76 2.88 -13.35
CA GLY A 360 -6.62 4.33 -13.26
C GLY A 360 -5.80 4.91 -14.41
N GLN A 361 -4.77 4.19 -14.86
CA GLN A 361 -3.96 4.58 -16.03
C GLN A 361 -4.70 4.38 -17.35
N VAL A 362 -5.32 3.21 -17.54
CA VAL A 362 -6.05 2.86 -18.78
C VAL A 362 -7.21 3.82 -19.03
N GLU A 363 -7.94 4.20 -17.98
CA GLU A 363 -9.10 5.09 -18.09
C GLU A 363 -8.73 6.50 -18.53
N ARG A 364 -7.58 7.00 -18.08
CA ARG A 364 -7.12 8.35 -18.41
C ARG A 364 -6.41 8.42 -19.74
N ASN A 365 -5.74 7.33 -20.11
CA ASN A 365 -4.99 7.23 -21.35
C ASN A 365 -5.42 6.01 -22.17
N PRO A 366 -6.64 6.00 -22.75
CA PRO A 366 -7.15 4.86 -23.52
C PRO A 366 -6.31 4.54 -24.77
N GLY A 367 -5.53 5.52 -25.25
CA GLY A 367 -4.59 5.34 -26.37
C GLY A 367 -3.36 4.49 -26.06
N LEU A 368 -3.01 4.26 -24.78
CA LEU A 368 -1.82 3.50 -24.39
C LEU A 368 -1.97 1.99 -24.65
N VAL A 369 -3.18 1.44 -24.54
CA VAL A 369 -3.40 -0.02 -24.64
C VAL A 369 -3.65 -0.50 -26.08
N GLY A 370 -3.62 0.40 -27.07
CA GLY A 370 -4.01 0.03 -28.44
C GLY A 370 -5.50 -0.33 -28.58
N LEU A 371 -6.34 0.10 -27.63
CA LEU A 371 -7.80 -0.13 -27.58
C LEU A 371 -8.60 0.56 -28.71
N THR A 372 -7.92 1.20 -29.66
CA THR A 372 -8.53 1.77 -30.88
C THR A 372 -9.24 0.72 -31.76
N ALA A 373 -8.94 -0.57 -31.61
CA ALA A 373 -9.56 -1.62 -32.44
C ALA A 373 -11.01 -1.97 -32.04
N ILE A 374 -11.41 -1.77 -30.77
CA ILE A 374 -12.75 -2.16 -30.27
C ILE A 374 -13.71 -0.97 -30.21
N THR A 375 -13.20 0.26 -30.31
CA THR A 375 -14.02 1.49 -30.33
C THR A 375 -14.42 1.92 -31.74
N ARG A 376 -14.37 1.03 -32.75
CA ARG A 376 -15.01 1.31 -34.06
C ARG A 376 -16.51 1.38 -33.86
N ARG A 377 -17.00 2.56 -33.47
CA ARG A 377 -18.38 2.98 -33.70
C ARG A 377 -18.67 2.72 -35.17
N HIS A 378 -19.69 1.91 -35.40
CA HIS A 378 -20.34 1.76 -36.68
C HIS A 378 -20.57 3.16 -37.28
N PRO A 379 -20.11 3.49 -38.49
CA PRO A 379 -20.55 4.70 -39.15
C PRO A 379 -22.07 4.56 -39.39
N PRO A 380 -22.86 5.61 -39.17
CA PRO A 380 -24.28 5.58 -39.50
C PRO A 380 -24.42 5.35 -41.01
N PRO A 381 -25.41 4.56 -41.46
CA PRO A 381 -25.64 4.36 -42.87
C PRO A 381 -26.20 5.65 -43.46
N GLY A 382 -25.40 6.30 -44.31
CA GLY A 382 -25.85 7.39 -45.16
C GLY A 382 -25.18 8.73 -44.88
N SER A 383 -24.09 9.01 -45.58
CA SER A 383 -23.82 10.36 -46.05
C SER A 383 -23.24 10.29 -47.46
N GLY A 384 -24.14 10.28 -48.45
CA GLY A 384 -23.80 10.77 -49.77
C GLY A 384 -23.49 12.26 -49.67
N ALA A 385 -22.49 12.69 -50.43
CA ALA A 385 -22.05 14.07 -50.54
C ALA A 385 -23.19 15.02 -50.96
N THR A 386 -23.19 16.23 -50.42
CA THR A 386 -23.27 17.52 -51.16
C THR A 386 -23.10 18.67 -50.18
N GLY A 387 -22.32 19.68 -50.57
CA GLY A 387 -22.02 20.83 -49.73
C GLY A 387 -23.07 21.93 -49.80
N ALA A 388 -23.08 22.80 -48.80
CA ALA A 388 -23.43 24.21 -48.88
C ALA A 388 -23.13 24.87 -47.52
N THR A 389 -22.74 26.13 -47.59
CA THR A 389 -22.51 27.06 -46.49
C THR A 389 -23.80 27.32 -45.70
N ASP A 390 -23.70 27.65 -44.41
CA ASP A 390 -24.17 28.93 -43.85
C ASP A 390 -24.10 28.98 -42.32
N ASN A 391 -23.76 30.17 -41.84
CA ASN A 391 -23.80 30.61 -40.45
C ASN A 391 -25.25 30.69 -39.96
N ASN A 392 -25.53 30.27 -38.72
CA ASN A 392 -26.33 31.08 -37.78
C ASN A 392 -26.33 30.54 -36.36
N ALA A 393 -26.43 31.51 -35.45
CA ALA A 393 -26.56 31.39 -34.00
C ALA A 393 -27.99 30.99 -33.56
N ASP A 394 -28.08 30.68 -32.27
CA ASP A 394 -29.27 30.60 -31.40
C ASP A 394 -30.19 29.37 -31.52
N ASP A 395 -30.02 28.43 -30.57
CA ASP A 395 -31.16 27.74 -29.94
C ASP A 395 -30.82 27.25 -28.51
N PRO A 396 -31.41 27.80 -27.44
CA PRO A 396 -31.13 27.42 -26.06
C PRO A 396 -32.31 26.64 -25.45
N ALA A 397 -32.45 25.34 -25.73
CA ALA A 397 -33.36 24.49 -24.94
C ALA A 397 -33.14 22.99 -25.18
N LEU A 398 -32.35 22.34 -24.31
CA LEU A 398 -32.48 20.92 -23.97
C LEU A 398 -31.60 20.65 -22.73
N GLN A 399 -32.08 21.07 -21.56
CA GLN A 399 -31.54 20.59 -20.29
C GLN A 399 -31.99 19.14 -20.07
N PRO A 400 -31.08 18.17 -19.83
CA PRO A 400 -31.49 16.87 -19.34
C PRO A 400 -31.99 17.01 -17.91
N SER A 401 -33.27 16.74 -17.75
CA SER A 401 -34.03 16.69 -16.52
C SER A 401 -33.36 15.84 -15.43
N THR A 402 -33.35 16.42 -14.24
CA THR A 402 -33.04 15.91 -12.92
C THR A 402 -33.77 14.59 -12.59
N LEU A 403 -33.10 13.45 -12.79
CA LEU A 403 -33.53 12.14 -12.25
C LEU A 403 -32.34 11.20 -11.94
N ALA A 404 -31.14 11.76 -11.77
CA ALA A 404 -30.00 11.03 -11.22
C ALA A 404 -30.00 11.22 -9.70
N GLY A 405 -30.38 10.17 -8.96
CA GLY A 405 -29.85 10.02 -7.60
C GLY A 405 -28.31 10.09 -7.66
N PRO A 406 -27.62 10.46 -6.56
CA PRO A 406 -26.19 10.68 -6.61
C PRO A 406 -25.51 9.40 -7.09
N LEU A 407 -25.08 9.39 -8.35
CA LEU A 407 -24.09 8.44 -8.84
C LEU A 407 -22.93 8.61 -7.88
N ARG A 408 -22.67 7.60 -7.04
CA ARG A 408 -21.44 7.58 -6.25
C ARG A 408 -20.32 7.65 -7.28
N GLN A 409 -19.69 8.81 -7.41
CA GLN A 409 -18.45 8.95 -8.17
C GLN A 409 -17.47 7.95 -7.55
N LEU A 410 -17.34 6.80 -8.21
CA LEU A 410 -16.57 5.64 -7.78
C LEU A 410 -15.05 5.91 -7.74
N HIS A 411 -14.65 7.10 -8.17
CA HIS A 411 -13.28 7.57 -8.25
C HIS A 411 -13.15 8.77 -7.32
N ALA A 412 -13.42 8.56 -6.02
CA ALA A 412 -12.94 9.49 -5.02
C ALA A 412 -11.42 9.55 -5.18
N ASP A 413 -10.90 10.73 -5.50
CA ASP A 413 -9.47 10.99 -5.57
C ASP A 413 -8.80 10.45 -4.29
N PRO A 414 -7.88 9.47 -4.38
CA PRO A 414 -7.28 8.84 -3.20
C PRO A 414 -6.66 9.86 -2.23
N MET A 415 -6.17 10.98 -2.76
CA MET A 415 -5.61 12.09 -1.99
C MET A 415 -6.66 12.82 -1.11
N ARG A 416 -7.96 12.63 -1.37
CA ARG A 416 -9.06 13.22 -0.59
C ARG A 416 -9.57 12.29 0.51
N LEU A 417 -9.10 11.05 0.56
CA LEU A 417 -9.46 10.11 1.61
C LEU A 417 -8.89 10.60 2.95
N ARG A 418 -9.71 10.51 3.99
CA ARG A 418 -9.31 10.79 5.37
C ARG A 418 -8.99 9.50 6.09
N SER A 419 -8.38 9.62 7.26
CA SER A 419 -8.03 8.44 8.05
C SER A 419 -9.24 7.55 8.37
N ALA A 420 -10.42 8.13 8.59
CA ALA A 420 -11.65 7.39 8.88
C ALA A 420 -12.10 6.47 7.73
N ASP A 421 -11.80 6.84 6.48
CA ASP A 421 -12.20 6.07 5.30
C ASP A 421 -11.43 4.74 5.22
N HIS A 422 -10.23 4.69 5.80
CA HIS A 422 -9.38 3.50 5.85
C HIS A 422 -9.65 2.56 7.04
N ASP A 423 -10.48 2.96 8.01
CA ASP A 423 -10.61 2.22 9.28
C ASP A 423 -11.09 0.77 9.07
N ARG A 424 -12.03 0.56 8.13
CA ARG A 424 -12.54 -0.78 7.85
C ARG A 424 -11.50 -1.67 7.17
N ASP A 425 -10.68 -1.11 6.29
CA ASP A 425 -9.61 -1.85 5.62
C ASP A 425 -8.48 -2.17 6.60
N VAL A 426 -8.09 -1.21 7.46
CA VAL A 426 -7.11 -1.46 8.53
C VAL A 426 -7.62 -2.52 9.51
N ALA A 427 -8.92 -2.51 9.87
CA ALA A 427 -9.51 -3.58 10.66
C ALA A 427 -9.37 -4.94 9.94
N ARG A 428 -9.60 -5.00 8.63
CA ARG A 428 -9.37 -6.23 7.85
C ARG A 428 -7.92 -6.69 7.94
N LEU A 429 -6.93 -5.80 7.85
CA LEU A 429 -5.51 -6.15 7.98
C LEU A 429 -5.15 -6.69 9.37
N LEU A 430 -5.75 -6.12 10.42
CA LEU A 430 -5.49 -6.48 11.82
C LEU A 430 -6.22 -7.76 12.27
N TYR A 431 -7.42 -8.02 11.76
CA TYR A 431 -8.26 -9.13 12.23
C TYR A 431 -8.33 -10.32 11.25
N CYS A 432 -8.16 -10.08 9.95
CA CYS A 432 -8.11 -11.12 8.92
C CYS A 432 -6.67 -11.46 8.49
N HIS A 433 -5.73 -11.45 9.45
CA HIS A 433 -4.32 -11.55 9.11
C HIS A 433 -3.87 -12.95 8.65
N SER A 434 -4.51 -14.00 9.18
CA SER A 434 -4.19 -15.41 8.91
C SER A 434 -5.48 -16.23 8.82
N PRO A 435 -5.66 -17.11 7.82
CA PRO A 435 -6.79 -18.04 7.76
C PRO A 435 -6.76 -19.10 8.88
N MET A 436 -5.58 -19.32 9.49
CA MET A 436 -5.40 -20.33 10.54
C MET A 436 -5.64 -19.79 11.95
N ARG A 437 -5.34 -18.50 12.18
CA ARG A 437 -5.29 -17.90 13.52
C ARG A 437 -6.09 -16.61 13.65
N GLY A 438 -6.39 -15.98 12.52
CA GLY A 438 -7.05 -14.68 12.50
C GLY A 438 -8.44 -14.78 13.13
N PRO A 439 -8.79 -13.89 14.07
CA PRO A 439 -10.12 -13.87 14.68
C PRO A 439 -11.23 -13.54 13.66
N GLY A 440 -10.86 -12.96 12.51
CA GLY A 440 -11.80 -12.50 11.50
C GLY A 440 -12.58 -11.27 11.95
N LEU A 441 -13.45 -10.78 11.07
CA LEU A 441 -14.36 -9.68 11.36
C LEU A 441 -15.73 -10.24 11.70
N LYS A 442 -16.50 -9.46 12.49
CA LYS A 442 -17.89 -9.82 12.81
C LYS A 442 -18.72 -9.92 11.52
N PRO A 443 -19.73 -10.81 11.47
CA PRO A 443 -20.73 -10.79 10.40
C PRO A 443 -21.30 -9.39 10.24
N CYS A 444 -21.58 -8.98 9.00
CA CYS A 444 -22.13 -7.66 8.67
C CYS A 444 -21.19 -6.47 8.99
N PHE A 445 -19.89 -6.68 9.26
CA PHE A 445 -18.94 -5.58 9.50
C PHE A 445 -18.89 -4.56 8.35
N PHE A 446 -19.10 -5.05 7.13
CA PHE A 446 -19.18 -4.26 5.90
C PHE A 446 -20.62 -4.00 5.44
N ALA A 447 -21.62 -4.18 6.31
CA ALA A 447 -23.00 -3.95 5.93
C ALA A 447 -23.26 -2.49 5.52
N GLY A 448 -24.09 -2.34 4.50
CA GLY A 448 -24.49 -1.07 3.92
C GLY A 448 -23.45 -0.44 3.00
N ILE A 449 -22.33 -1.11 2.69
CA ILE A 449 -21.33 -0.56 1.76
C ILE A 449 -21.66 -0.88 0.30
N ILE A 450 -22.29 -2.04 0.04
CA ILE A 450 -22.62 -2.53 -1.30
C ILE A 450 -24.11 -2.27 -1.60
N ASP A 451 -24.44 -1.00 -1.84
CA ASP A 451 -25.80 -0.60 -2.23
C ASP A 451 -25.73 0.55 -3.25
N GLY A 452 -26.67 0.57 -4.19
CA GLY A 452 -26.82 1.63 -5.18
C GLY A 452 -26.56 1.21 -6.62
N ALA A 453 -26.46 2.20 -7.49
CA ALA A 453 -26.08 2.02 -8.89
C ALA A 453 -24.55 2.12 -9.02
N TRP A 454 -23.97 1.17 -9.75
CA TRP A 454 -22.55 1.03 -10.02
C TRP A 454 -22.37 1.02 -11.53
N GLU A 455 -21.42 1.81 -12.00
CA GLU A 455 -21.00 1.84 -13.39
C GLU A 455 -19.52 1.52 -13.43
N GLY A 456 -19.11 0.70 -14.40
CA GLY A 456 -17.71 0.34 -14.57
C GLY A 456 -17.50 -0.47 -15.83
N ARG A 457 -16.37 -1.17 -15.90
CA ARG A 457 -16.02 -2.06 -17.00
C ARG A 457 -15.64 -3.42 -16.46
N PHE A 458 -16.11 -4.47 -17.14
CA PHE A 458 -15.62 -5.82 -16.98
C PHE A 458 -14.44 -6.02 -17.93
N SER A 459 -13.24 -6.14 -17.38
CA SER A 459 -12.02 -6.35 -18.17
C SER A 459 -11.61 -7.82 -18.08
N PHE A 460 -11.35 -8.44 -19.22
CA PHE A 460 -10.98 -9.85 -19.31
C PHE A 460 -9.78 -10.04 -20.23
N PHE A 461 -8.86 -10.91 -19.81
CA PHE A 461 -7.69 -11.23 -20.60
C PHE A 461 -8.08 -12.15 -21.77
N CYS A 462 -7.53 -11.91 -22.97
CA CYS A 462 -7.89 -12.70 -24.16
C CYS A 462 -7.63 -14.18 -23.91
N PHE A 463 -8.59 -15.04 -24.27
CA PHE A 463 -8.55 -16.48 -23.96
C PHE A 463 -7.28 -17.16 -24.51
N ASP A 464 -6.87 -16.84 -25.74
CA ASP A 464 -5.66 -17.42 -26.32
C ASP A 464 -4.41 -16.99 -25.54
N SER A 465 -4.29 -15.70 -25.21
CA SER A 465 -3.18 -15.18 -24.40
C SER A 465 -3.17 -15.76 -22.98
N TYR A 466 -4.35 -15.95 -22.38
CA TYR A 466 -4.49 -16.61 -21.08
C TYR A 466 -4.06 -18.07 -21.15
N ARG A 467 -4.51 -18.83 -22.15
CA ARG A 467 -4.11 -20.22 -22.38
C ARG A 467 -2.59 -20.34 -22.59
N GLU A 468 -2.00 -19.45 -23.38
CA GLU A 468 -0.55 -19.42 -23.59
C GLU A 468 0.22 -19.11 -22.32
N MET A 469 -0.24 -18.15 -21.53
CA MET A 469 0.31 -17.85 -20.20
C MET A 469 0.26 -19.10 -19.31
N LEU A 470 -0.87 -19.83 -19.27
CA LEU A 470 -0.98 -21.07 -18.51
C LEU A 470 -0.09 -22.20 -19.03
N ALA A 471 0.27 -22.18 -20.32
CA ALA A 471 1.24 -23.09 -20.92
C ALA A 471 2.70 -22.66 -20.67
N GLY A 472 2.94 -21.63 -19.85
CA GLY A 472 4.26 -21.12 -19.50
C GLY A 472 4.83 -20.07 -20.44
N ARG A 473 4.06 -19.59 -21.44
CA ARG A 473 4.47 -18.51 -22.33
C ARG A 473 4.16 -17.15 -21.68
N MET A 474 5.04 -16.72 -20.78
CA MET A 474 4.89 -15.45 -20.05
C MET A 474 4.88 -14.20 -20.93
N ARG A 475 5.46 -14.25 -22.13
CA ARG A 475 5.38 -13.13 -23.08
C ARG A 475 3.94 -12.69 -23.36
N SER A 476 3.02 -13.66 -23.48
CA SER A 476 1.62 -13.38 -23.74
C SER A 476 0.99 -12.57 -22.61
N LEU A 477 1.40 -12.73 -21.35
CA LEU A 477 0.91 -11.94 -20.20
C LEU A 477 1.22 -10.44 -20.35
N TYR A 478 2.41 -10.11 -20.83
CA TYR A 478 2.89 -8.73 -20.96
C TYR A 478 2.40 -8.04 -22.24
N GLU A 479 2.27 -8.79 -23.34
CA GLU A 479 1.92 -8.22 -24.66
C GLU A 479 0.47 -8.51 -25.07
N GLY A 480 -0.20 -9.46 -24.42
CA GLY A 480 -1.50 -9.97 -24.84
C GLY A 480 -2.62 -8.93 -24.75
N PRO A 481 -3.59 -8.93 -25.68
CA PRO A 481 -4.73 -8.04 -25.57
C PRO A 481 -5.63 -8.45 -24.39
N PHE A 482 -6.32 -7.46 -23.81
CA PHE A 482 -7.46 -7.68 -22.95
C PHE A 482 -8.67 -6.94 -23.52
N GLY A 483 -9.85 -7.51 -23.35
CA GLY A 483 -11.11 -6.89 -23.72
C GLY A 483 -11.71 -6.14 -22.53
N GLU A 484 -12.52 -5.13 -22.83
CA GLU A 484 -13.35 -4.44 -21.84
C GLU A 484 -14.80 -4.43 -22.30
N GLN A 485 -15.72 -4.63 -21.38
CA GLN A 485 -17.14 -4.53 -21.62
C GLN A 485 -17.75 -3.59 -20.58
N PRO A 486 -18.44 -2.51 -20.98
CA PRO A 486 -19.11 -1.62 -20.02
C PRO A 486 -20.20 -2.39 -19.27
N GLN A 487 -20.31 -2.12 -17.97
CA GLN A 487 -21.24 -2.77 -17.07
C GLN A 487 -21.94 -1.72 -16.21
N VAL A 488 -23.25 -1.84 -16.08
CA VAL A 488 -24.07 -1.03 -15.17
C VAL A 488 -24.86 -1.97 -14.27
N TRP A 489 -24.59 -1.91 -12.98
CA TRP A 489 -25.14 -2.81 -11.98
C TRP A 489 -25.98 -2.00 -10.99
N LYS A 490 -27.15 -2.50 -10.63
CA LYS A 490 -27.91 -1.99 -9.49
C LYS A 490 -27.85 -3.03 -8.39
N LEU A 491 -27.06 -2.75 -7.37
CA LEU A 491 -26.84 -3.66 -6.25
C LEU A 491 -27.69 -3.23 -5.06
N ARG A 492 -28.27 -4.22 -4.39
CA ARG A 492 -28.96 -4.05 -3.12
C ARG A 492 -28.56 -5.17 -2.18
N GLU A 493 -28.08 -4.79 -1.01
CA GLU A 493 -27.65 -5.75 0.00
C GLU A 493 -28.85 -6.29 0.79
N HIS A 494 -28.91 -7.61 0.93
CA HIS A 494 -29.93 -8.30 1.72
C HIS A 494 -29.25 -9.29 2.66
N PHE A 495 -29.57 -9.21 3.96
CA PHE A 495 -29.04 -10.10 4.99
C PHE A 495 -30.09 -11.13 5.37
N LEU A 496 -29.78 -12.40 5.15
CA LEU A 496 -30.63 -13.52 5.50
C LEU A 496 -29.92 -14.37 6.55
N ARG A 497 -30.64 -14.70 7.62
CA ARG A 497 -30.17 -15.70 8.59
C ARG A 497 -30.42 -17.07 7.98
N VAL A 498 -29.37 -17.86 7.81
CA VAL A 498 -29.48 -19.25 7.36
C VAL A 498 -29.64 -20.13 8.61
N ASP A 499 -30.71 -20.92 8.68
CA ASP A 499 -30.87 -21.92 9.74
C ASP A 499 -29.87 -23.07 9.53
N GLU A 500 -29.07 -23.36 10.55
CA GLU A 500 -28.00 -24.38 10.50
C GLU A 500 -28.54 -25.80 10.26
N SER A 501 -29.82 -26.06 10.54
CA SER A 501 -30.49 -27.34 10.28
C SER A 501 -30.63 -27.67 8.79
N ALA A 502 -30.49 -26.70 7.89
CA ALA A 502 -30.51 -26.91 6.44
C ALA A 502 -29.11 -27.10 5.83
N ALA A 503 -28.03 -26.91 6.60
CA ALA A 503 -26.66 -26.92 6.09
C ALA A 503 -26.07 -28.32 5.82
N PHE A 504 -26.76 -29.40 6.26
CA PHE A 504 -26.33 -30.79 6.08
C PHE A 504 -26.99 -31.52 4.89
N LEU A 505 -27.79 -30.84 4.07
CA LEU A 505 -28.20 -31.46 2.81
C LEU A 505 -27.02 -31.41 1.84
N PRO A 506 -26.52 -32.56 1.33
CA PRO A 506 -25.60 -32.55 0.20
C PRO A 506 -26.34 -31.83 -0.91
N MET A 507 -25.81 -30.69 -1.32
CA MET A 507 -26.35 -29.93 -2.43
C MET A 507 -26.27 -30.79 -3.69
N SER A 508 -27.34 -31.52 -3.96
CA SER A 508 -27.76 -31.84 -5.33
C SER A 508 -27.72 -30.54 -6.12
N PRO A 509 -27.28 -30.54 -7.39
CA PRO A 509 -26.85 -29.34 -8.10
C PRO A 509 -27.97 -28.31 -8.08
N LEU A 510 -27.88 -27.34 -7.16
CA LEU A 510 -28.89 -26.30 -7.07
C LEU A 510 -28.77 -25.49 -8.34
N ARG A 511 -29.84 -25.59 -9.13
CA ARG A 511 -30.31 -24.58 -10.06
C ARG A 511 -29.87 -23.21 -9.56
N THR A 512 -28.92 -22.66 -10.27
CA THR A 512 -28.52 -21.27 -10.17
C THR A 512 -29.74 -20.45 -10.58
N LEU A 513 -30.59 -20.09 -9.63
CA LEU A 513 -31.55 -19.02 -9.79
C LEU A 513 -30.79 -17.68 -9.70
N TRP A 514 -29.90 -17.45 -10.67
CA TRP A 514 -29.66 -16.10 -11.15
C TRP A 514 -30.87 -15.76 -12.01
N HIS A 515 -31.94 -15.25 -11.39
CA HIS A 515 -32.91 -14.47 -12.16
C HIS A 515 -32.23 -13.14 -12.47
N PHE A 516 -31.56 -13.10 -13.62
CA PHE A 516 -31.43 -11.86 -14.38
C PHE A 516 -32.82 -11.57 -14.93
N PRO A 517 -33.54 -10.53 -14.47
CA PRO A 517 -34.58 -9.96 -15.31
C PRO A 517 -33.85 -9.34 -16.51
N VAL A 518 -33.93 -10.04 -17.64
CA VAL A 518 -33.70 -9.42 -18.94
C VAL A 518 -34.77 -8.33 -19.08
N VAL A 519 -34.33 -7.09 -19.22
CA VAL A 519 -35.11 -6.04 -19.87
C VAL A 519 -34.44 -5.75 -21.19
#